data_AF-A0A165D4G4-F1
#
_entry.id   AF-A0A165D4G4-F1
#
_cell.length_a   1.000
_cell.length_b   1.000
_cell.length_c   1.000
_cell.angle_alpha   90.00
_cell.angle_beta   90.00
_cell.angle_gamma   90.00
#
_symmetry.space_group_name_H-M   'P 1'
#
loop_
_entity.id
_entity.type
_entity.pdbx_description
1 polymer ?
#
loop_
_entity_poly.entity_id
_entity_poly.type
_entity_poly.pdbx_seq_one_letter_code
_entity_poly.pdbx_strand_id
1 'polypeptide(L)'
;LGEGADADLGALYCVHVTSTKRAGRTQTQLEDTFGLGLNGAYAEFAVAPASALVRVPDCVPPAIAAVAADAGTTTWNAVNGVAQVRPGQRVLIIGVGGLGLLAVQIAVLAGVEDLSVSDPRSHALELATRFGAKRTFTPQDLNTAIVGGFGVDVVIDFVSTAETFRVAREALREVGTQVGRRGRLVIVGVGHEDVKINLADIILTPIEGFDIVIPTLYGKKEDLASVLDLLAQVWPLI
;
A
#
# COMPACT_ATOMS: atom_id res chain seq x y z
N LEU A 1 -6.51 30.64 11.90
CA LEU A 1 -7.20 29.44 12.44
C LEU A 1 -8.58 29.89 12.93
N GLY A 2 -9.64 29.12 12.67
CA GLY A 2 -10.97 29.43 13.24
C GLY A 2 -11.00 29.24 14.75
N GLU A 3 -11.93 29.87 15.45
CA GLU A 3 -12.12 29.70 16.90
C GLU A 3 -12.27 28.21 17.27
N GLY A 4 -11.51 27.74 18.25
CA GLY A 4 -11.60 26.37 18.80
C GLY A 4 -10.61 25.33 18.24
N ALA A 5 -9.70 25.70 17.34
CA ALA A 5 -8.64 24.80 16.89
C ALA A 5 -7.41 24.92 17.81
N ASP A 6 -7.17 23.89 18.63
CA ASP A 6 -6.02 23.75 19.53
C ASP A 6 -4.77 23.29 18.74
N ALA A 7 -4.39 24.07 17.72
CA ALA A 7 -3.22 23.78 16.88
C ALA A 7 -2.04 24.63 17.33
N ASP A 8 -0.91 23.98 17.62
CA ASP A 8 0.35 24.65 17.93
C ASP A 8 0.91 25.29 16.66
N LEU A 9 0.89 26.63 16.61
CA LEU A 9 1.37 27.40 15.46
C LEU A 9 2.87 27.20 15.17
N GLY A 10 3.64 26.67 16.13
CA GLY A 10 5.07 26.35 15.96
C GLY A 10 5.34 24.94 15.42
N ALA A 11 4.32 24.08 15.36
CA ALA A 11 4.48 22.69 14.96
C ALA A 11 4.23 22.47 13.46
N LEU A 12 4.87 21.43 12.92
CA LEU A 12 4.62 20.97 11.56
C LEU A 12 3.43 19.99 11.52
N TYR A 13 2.59 20.12 10.50
CA TYR A 13 1.43 19.25 10.28
C TYR A 13 1.36 18.75 8.85
N CYS A 14 0.94 17.50 8.69
CA CYS A 14 0.46 16.96 7.42
C CYS A 14 -1.05 17.14 7.33
N VAL A 15 -1.54 17.41 6.12
CA VAL A 15 -2.97 17.45 5.82
C VAL A 15 -3.38 16.06 5.35
N HIS A 16 -4.31 15.42 6.07
CA HIS A 16 -4.96 14.21 5.59
C HIS A 16 -5.74 14.54 4.31
N VAL A 17 -5.49 13.75 3.27
CA VAL A 17 -5.87 14.05 1.88
C VAL A 17 -7.38 14.11 1.64
N THR A 18 -8.19 13.59 2.55
CA THR A 18 -9.66 13.62 2.46
C THR A 18 -10.28 14.66 3.38
N SER A 19 -11.31 15.36 2.89
CA SER A 19 -12.07 16.30 3.72
C SER A 19 -12.87 15.59 4.81
N THR A 20 -12.61 15.93 6.07
CA THR A 20 -13.32 15.35 7.23
C THR A 20 -14.78 15.79 7.35
N LYS A 21 -15.24 16.80 6.59
CA LYS A 21 -16.64 17.27 6.63
C LYS A 21 -17.64 16.18 6.23
N ARG A 22 -17.17 15.06 5.64
CA ARG A 22 -17.95 13.90 5.22
C ARG A 22 -17.37 12.58 5.74
N ALA A 23 -16.66 12.63 6.87
CA ALA A 23 -16.13 11.44 7.54
C ALA A 23 -17.26 10.45 7.87
N GLY A 24 -17.06 9.17 7.53
CA GLY A 24 -18.06 8.09 7.73
C GLY A 24 -18.39 7.25 6.50
N ARG A 25 -17.81 7.57 5.33
CA ARG A 25 -17.90 6.72 4.13
C ARG A 25 -16.81 5.66 4.14
N THR A 26 -17.13 4.47 3.64
CA THR A 26 -16.19 3.35 3.50
C THR A 26 -15.17 3.54 2.38
N GLN A 27 -15.41 4.46 1.44
CA GLN A 27 -14.52 4.74 0.31
C GLN A 27 -14.35 6.24 0.10
N THR A 28 -13.11 6.66 -0.16
CA THR A 28 -12.78 8.05 -0.51
C THR A 28 -13.38 8.41 -1.87
N GLN A 29 -14.04 9.56 -1.96
CA GLN A 29 -14.47 10.13 -3.24
C GLN A 29 -13.46 11.19 -3.71
N LEU A 30 -13.12 11.14 -5.00
CA LEU A 30 -12.10 12.02 -5.58
C LEU A 30 -12.51 13.51 -5.47
N GLU A 31 -13.81 13.81 -5.59
CA GLU A 31 -14.33 15.18 -5.42
C GLU A 31 -14.08 15.78 -4.03
N ASP A 32 -13.91 14.94 -3.00
CA ASP A 32 -13.70 15.36 -1.61
C ASP A 32 -12.20 15.33 -1.21
N THR A 33 -11.30 15.16 -2.20
CA THR A 33 -9.86 14.97 -2.00
C THR A 33 -9.07 16.23 -2.41
N PHE A 34 -8.14 16.66 -1.54
CA PHE A 34 -7.23 17.77 -1.83
C PHE A 34 -6.33 17.46 -3.02
N GLY A 35 -6.30 18.36 -4.01
CA GLY A 35 -5.50 18.22 -5.22
C GLY A 35 -6.17 17.46 -6.36
N LEU A 36 -7.36 16.88 -6.15
CA LEU A 36 -8.14 16.20 -7.20
C LEU A 36 -9.51 16.88 -7.38
N GLY A 37 -10.31 16.93 -6.33
CA GLY A 37 -11.62 17.60 -6.32
C GLY A 37 -11.62 18.95 -5.61
N LEU A 38 -10.72 19.13 -4.65
CA LEU A 38 -10.50 20.36 -3.89
C LEU A 38 -9.15 20.97 -4.25
N ASN A 39 -8.96 22.27 -3.98
CA ASN A 39 -7.67 22.94 -4.21
C ASN A 39 -6.53 22.22 -3.46
N GLY A 40 -5.45 21.91 -4.18
CA GLY A 40 -4.28 21.21 -3.65
C GLY A 40 -3.19 22.15 -3.11
N ALA A 41 -2.00 21.60 -2.90
CA ALA A 41 -0.86 22.28 -2.27
C ALA A 41 0.25 22.71 -3.25
N TYR A 42 0.01 22.67 -4.57
CA TYR A 42 0.90 23.29 -5.57
C TYR A 42 0.68 24.81 -5.64
N ALA A 43 0.87 25.46 -4.50
CA ALA A 43 0.72 26.90 -4.28
C ALA A 43 1.54 27.29 -3.05
N GLU A 44 1.81 28.59 -2.88
CA GLU A 44 2.50 29.09 -1.67
C GLU A 44 1.67 28.85 -0.39
N PHE A 45 0.34 28.79 -0.52
CA PHE A 45 -0.58 28.58 0.58
C PHE A 45 -1.74 27.66 0.17
N ALA A 46 -2.21 26.83 1.12
CA ALA A 46 -3.41 26.00 0.97
C ALA A 46 -4.30 26.14 2.21
N VAL A 47 -5.60 25.92 2.02
CA VAL A 47 -6.60 25.97 3.12
C VAL A 47 -7.07 24.55 3.41
N ALA A 48 -6.91 24.13 4.66
CA ALA A 48 -7.38 22.84 5.16
C ALA A 48 -8.18 23.01 6.46
N PRO A 49 -9.18 22.14 6.73
CA PRO A 49 -9.85 22.14 8.02
C PRO A 49 -8.89 21.62 9.10
N ALA A 50 -8.94 22.21 10.31
CA ALA A 50 -8.08 21.81 11.43
C ALA A 50 -8.21 20.30 11.77
N SER A 51 -9.40 19.74 11.57
CA SER A 51 -9.68 18.31 11.73
C SER A 51 -8.92 17.39 10.76
N ALA A 52 -8.45 17.89 9.62
CA ALA A 52 -7.61 17.13 8.69
C ALA A 52 -6.12 17.18 9.06
N LEU A 53 -5.71 18.04 10.01
CA LEU A 53 -4.31 18.17 10.40
C LEU A 53 -3.87 16.98 11.28
N VAL A 54 -2.73 16.40 10.94
CA VAL A 54 -2.01 15.39 11.72
C VAL A 54 -0.63 15.95 12.04
N ARG A 55 -0.27 15.99 13.33
CA ARG A 55 1.02 16.56 13.76
C ARG A 55 2.16 15.67 13.25
N VAL A 56 3.19 16.30 12.70
CA VAL A 56 4.42 15.63 12.28
C VAL A 56 5.36 15.56 13.49
N PRO A 57 5.95 14.39 13.79
CA PRO A 57 6.98 14.27 14.82
C PRO A 57 8.18 15.17 14.50
N ASP A 58 8.72 15.85 15.53
CA ASP A 58 9.73 16.91 15.35
C ASP A 58 11.03 16.43 14.67
N CYS A 59 11.32 15.12 14.70
CA CYS A 59 12.48 14.53 14.04
C CYS A 59 12.29 14.24 12.55
N VAL A 60 11.06 14.29 12.03
CA VAL A 60 10.74 13.96 10.63
C VAL A 60 10.84 15.22 9.77
N PRO A 61 11.73 15.27 8.75
CA PRO A 61 11.84 16.44 7.89
C PRO A 61 10.56 16.71 7.08
N PRO A 62 10.23 17.98 6.79
CA PRO A 62 9.02 18.34 6.04
C PRO A 62 8.88 17.62 4.69
N ALA A 63 9.99 17.46 3.95
CA ALA A 63 10.00 16.78 2.66
C ALA A 63 9.62 15.30 2.77
N ILE A 64 9.99 14.64 3.87
CA ILE A 64 9.63 13.24 4.13
C ILE A 64 8.18 13.14 4.60
N ALA A 65 7.76 14.05 5.48
CA ALA A 65 6.39 14.13 5.95
C ALA A 65 5.39 14.37 4.82
N ALA A 66 5.76 15.15 3.79
CA ALA A 66 4.90 15.39 2.62
C ALA A 66 4.50 14.10 1.89
N VAL A 67 5.37 13.08 1.86
CA VAL A 67 5.10 11.77 1.23
C VAL A 67 4.11 10.93 2.04
N ALA A 68 4.03 11.16 3.36
CA ALA A 68 3.21 10.37 4.27
C ALA A 68 1.71 10.48 3.95
N ALA A 69 1.23 11.69 3.61
CA ALA A 69 -0.19 11.97 3.41
C ALA A 69 -0.81 11.22 2.22
N ASP A 70 -0.03 10.98 1.18
CA ASP A 70 -0.46 10.28 -0.03
C ASP A 70 0.08 8.85 -0.07
N ALA A 71 1.31 8.68 -0.58
CA ALA A 71 1.94 7.38 -0.78
C ALA A 71 2.04 6.58 0.52
N GLY A 72 2.44 7.22 1.62
CA GLY A 72 2.58 6.55 2.92
C GLY A 72 1.26 5.98 3.43
N THR A 73 0.21 6.80 3.47
CA THR A 73 -1.12 6.42 3.97
C THR A 73 -1.76 5.35 3.08
N THR A 74 -1.64 5.49 1.76
CA THR A 74 -2.15 4.50 0.79
C THR A 74 -1.46 3.15 0.99
N THR A 75 -0.13 3.15 1.09
CA THR A 75 0.64 1.91 1.29
C THR A 75 0.37 1.28 2.66
N TRP A 76 0.27 2.09 3.72
CA TRP A 76 -0.07 1.58 5.05
C TRP A 76 -1.43 0.89 5.07
N ASN A 77 -2.45 1.52 4.50
CA ASN A 77 -3.76 0.90 4.40
C ASN A 77 -3.72 -0.37 3.54
N ALA A 78 -2.98 -0.37 2.42
CA ALA A 78 -2.80 -1.55 1.58
C ALA A 78 -2.19 -2.73 2.35
N VAL A 79 -1.12 -2.51 3.12
CA VAL A 79 -0.41 -3.58 3.86
C VAL A 79 -1.15 -3.99 5.13
N ASN A 80 -1.58 -3.03 5.95
CA ASN A 80 -2.09 -3.29 7.31
C ASN A 80 -3.60 -3.38 7.39
N GLY A 81 -4.32 -2.50 6.68
CA GLY A 81 -5.79 -2.43 6.72
C GLY A 81 -6.43 -3.48 5.84
N VAL A 82 -5.94 -3.59 4.60
CA VAL A 82 -6.54 -4.39 3.53
C VAL A 82 -5.89 -5.76 3.38
N ALA A 83 -4.59 -5.81 3.09
CA ALA A 83 -3.87 -7.08 3.01
C ALA A 83 -3.78 -7.76 4.38
N GLN A 84 -3.85 -6.97 5.46
CA GLN A 84 -3.76 -7.43 6.84
C GLN A 84 -2.60 -8.40 7.02
N VAL A 85 -1.44 -7.98 6.55
CA VAL A 85 -0.20 -8.76 6.61
C VAL A 85 0.11 -9.11 8.06
N ARG A 86 0.55 -10.34 8.30
CA ARG A 86 0.89 -10.89 9.62
C ARG A 86 2.23 -11.63 9.59
N PRO A 87 2.94 -11.70 10.72
CA PRO A 87 4.10 -12.57 10.86
C PRO A 87 3.80 -14.01 10.45
N GLY A 88 4.78 -14.65 9.81
CA GLY A 88 4.67 -16.02 9.30
C GLY A 88 3.93 -16.18 7.97
N GLN A 89 3.33 -15.11 7.43
CA GLN A 89 2.83 -15.10 6.05
C GLN A 89 3.96 -14.89 5.05
N ARG A 90 3.76 -15.44 3.85
CA ARG A 90 4.63 -15.26 2.70
C ARG A 90 3.98 -14.22 1.82
N VAL A 91 4.71 -13.15 1.51
CA VAL A 91 4.18 -11.96 0.87
C VAL A 91 4.92 -11.70 -0.42
N LEU A 92 4.20 -11.39 -1.49
CA LEU A 92 4.75 -10.89 -2.74
C LEU A 92 4.32 -9.44 -2.96
N ILE A 93 5.28 -8.55 -3.22
CA ILE A 93 5.03 -7.18 -3.67
C ILE A 93 5.42 -7.06 -5.15
N ILE A 94 4.50 -6.61 -5.99
CA ILE A 94 4.75 -6.37 -7.42
C ILE A 94 4.88 -4.87 -7.65
N GLY A 95 6.03 -4.46 -8.20
CA GLY A 95 6.41 -3.08 -8.42
C GLY A 95 7.08 -2.45 -7.19
N VAL A 96 8.35 -2.09 -7.31
CA VAL A 96 9.14 -1.40 -6.28
C VAL A 96 9.34 0.07 -6.71
N GLY A 97 8.21 0.76 -6.91
CA GLY A 97 8.15 2.21 -7.08
C GLY A 97 8.08 2.94 -5.73
N GLY A 98 7.60 4.20 -5.72
CA GLY A 98 7.45 4.97 -4.48
C GLY A 98 6.60 4.26 -3.42
N LEU A 99 5.43 3.73 -3.79
CA LEU A 99 4.56 2.99 -2.87
C LEU A 99 5.12 1.60 -2.54
N GLY A 100 5.64 0.87 -3.54
CA GLY A 100 6.15 -0.48 -3.36
C GLY A 100 7.37 -0.58 -2.44
N LEU A 101 8.27 0.40 -2.50
CA LEU A 101 9.41 0.44 -1.59
C LEU A 101 8.98 0.73 -0.14
N LEU A 102 7.99 1.60 0.05
CA LEU A 102 7.36 1.79 1.36
C LEU A 102 6.69 0.50 1.83
N ALA A 103 6.07 -0.27 0.93
CA ALA A 103 5.39 -1.51 1.26
C ALA A 103 6.37 -2.58 1.76
N VAL A 104 7.56 -2.65 1.15
CA VAL A 104 8.64 -3.54 1.62
C VAL A 104 9.00 -3.22 3.08
N GLN A 105 9.23 -1.95 3.39
CA GLN A 105 9.61 -1.52 4.74
C GLN A 105 8.49 -1.78 5.75
N ILE A 106 7.25 -1.46 5.40
CA ILE A 106 6.09 -1.68 6.28
C ILE A 106 5.88 -3.18 6.51
N ALA A 107 6.04 -4.03 5.48
CA ALA A 107 5.91 -5.48 5.63
C ALA A 107 7.00 -6.06 6.54
N VAL A 108 8.25 -5.61 6.40
CA VAL A 108 9.35 -6.04 7.28
C VAL A 108 9.09 -5.61 8.73
N LEU A 109 8.66 -4.36 8.95
CA LEU A 109 8.30 -3.86 10.28
C LEU A 109 7.08 -4.58 10.87
N ALA A 110 6.18 -5.08 10.03
CA ALA A 110 5.07 -5.95 10.44
C ALA A 110 5.50 -7.39 10.77
N GLY A 111 6.79 -7.70 10.71
CA GLY A 111 7.35 -9.01 11.07
C GLY A 111 7.29 -10.06 9.96
N VAL A 112 7.18 -9.64 8.69
CA VAL A 112 7.24 -10.57 7.56
C VAL A 112 8.68 -10.93 7.26
N GLU A 113 9.04 -12.20 7.50
CA GLU A 113 10.37 -12.72 7.18
C GLU A 113 10.47 -13.32 5.77
N ASP A 114 9.36 -13.80 5.19
CA ASP A 114 9.34 -14.36 3.84
C ASP A 114 8.70 -13.39 2.84
N LEU A 115 9.38 -12.26 2.66
CA LEU A 115 9.01 -11.20 1.73
C LEU A 115 9.70 -11.40 0.39
N SER A 116 8.91 -11.48 -0.68
CA SER A 116 9.38 -11.53 -2.06
C SER A 116 8.93 -10.28 -2.82
N VAL A 117 9.72 -9.83 -3.80
CA VAL A 117 9.35 -8.71 -4.66
C VAL A 117 9.57 -9.04 -6.14
N SER A 118 8.83 -8.36 -7.02
CA SER A 118 9.04 -8.42 -8.47
C SER A 118 9.05 -7.03 -9.11
N ASP A 119 10.06 -6.74 -9.91
CA ASP A 119 10.23 -5.49 -10.65
C ASP A 119 11.18 -5.74 -11.86
N PRO A 120 10.93 -5.16 -13.04
CA PRO A 120 11.84 -5.29 -14.19
C PRO A 120 13.18 -4.56 -14.01
N ARG A 121 13.30 -3.64 -13.03
CA ARG A 121 14.48 -2.78 -12.86
C ARG A 121 15.41 -3.34 -11.78
N SER A 122 16.65 -3.65 -12.15
CA SER A 122 17.66 -4.21 -11.22
C SER A 122 17.89 -3.32 -9.99
N HIS A 123 18.01 -2.01 -10.16
CA HIS A 123 18.21 -1.08 -9.03
C HIS A 123 17.05 -1.13 -8.01
N ALA A 124 15.82 -1.38 -8.47
CA ALA A 124 14.66 -1.46 -7.60
C ALA A 124 14.68 -2.77 -6.78
N LEU A 125 15.12 -3.88 -7.39
CA LEU A 125 15.34 -5.15 -6.70
C LEU A 125 16.48 -5.06 -5.67
N GLU A 126 17.58 -4.40 -6.02
CA GLU A 126 18.69 -4.15 -5.09
C GLU A 126 18.25 -3.34 -3.87
N LEU A 127 17.48 -2.27 -4.10
CA LEU A 127 16.88 -1.48 -3.01
C LEU A 127 15.96 -2.34 -2.14
N ALA A 128 15.05 -3.10 -2.74
CA ALA A 128 14.17 -3.98 -1.98
C ALA A 128 14.94 -4.97 -1.10
N THR A 129 16.02 -5.55 -1.63
CA THR A 129 16.91 -6.45 -0.87
C THR A 129 17.53 -5.74 0.33
N ARG A 130 18.04 -4.51 0.14
CA ARG A 130 18.62 -3.70 1.22
C ARG A 130 17.62 -3.41 2.34
N PHE A 131 16.33 -3.26 2.00
CA PHE A 131 15.25 -3.02 2.95
C PHE A 131 14.58 -4.30 3.48
N GLY A 132 15.13 -5.49 3.20
CA GLY A 132 14.71 -6.74 3.84
C GLY A 132 13.86 -7.67 2.99
N ALA A 133 13.70 -7.41 1.69
CA ALA A 133 13.15 -8.42 0.79
C ALA A 133 14.09 -9.64 0.73
N LYS A 134 13.55 -10.83 1.05
CA LYS A 134 14.29 -12.09 1.08
C LYS A 134 14.56 -12.63 -0.32
N ARG A 135 13.62 -12.40 -1.26
CA ARG A 135 13.72 -12.84 -2.65
C ARG A 135 13.29 -11.72 -3.58
N THR A 136 14.02 -11.59 -4.68
CA THR A 136 13.74 -10.60 -5.72
C THR A 136 13.65 -11.32 -7.06
N PHE A 137 12.66 -10.97 -7.87
CA PHE A 137 12.44 -11.56 -9.17
C PHE A 137 12.37 -10.50 -10.26
N THR A 138 12.96 -10.77 -11.42
CA THR A 138 12.46 -10.14 -12.65
C THR A 138 11.08 -10.74 -12.98
N PRO A 139 10.26 -10.09 -13.84
CA PRO A 139 8.98 -10.67 -14.26
C PRO A 139 9.12 -12.09 -14.86
N GLN A 140 10.19 -12.32 -15.62
CA GLN A 140 10.49 -13.62 -16.23
C GLN A 140 10.89 -14.67 -15.18
N ASP A 141 11.71 -14.29 -14.20
CA ASP A 141 12.12 -15.19 -13.11
C ASP A 141 10.93 -15.57 -12.23
N LEU A 142 10.02 -14.62 -11.97
CA LEU A 142 8.82 -14.87 -11.18
C LEU A 142 7.91 -15.90 -11.87
N ASN A 143 7.68 -15.75 -13.18
CA ASN A 143 6.93 -16.75 -13.96
C ASN A 143 7.57 -18.14 -13.86
N THR A 144 8.89 -18.22 -14.02
CA THR A 144 9.64 -19.48 -13.90
C THR A 144 9.52 -20.07 -12.49
N ALA A 145 9.61 -19.25 -11.46
CA ALA A 145 9.49 -19.67 -10.07
C ALA A 145 8.08 -20.21 -9.77
N ILE A 146 7.03 -19.56 -10.27
CA ILE A 146 5.63 -19.99 -10.11
C ILE A 146 5.43 -21.38 -10.73
N VAL A 147 5.90 -21.59 -11.97
CA VAL A 147 5.88 -22.92 -12.61
C VAL A 147 6.67 -23.96 -11.79
N GLY A 148 7.75 -23.53 -11.13
CA GLY A 148 8.54 -24.34 -10.20
C GLY A 148 7.90 -24.56 -8.81
N GLY A 149 6.66 -24.13 -8.58
CA GLY A 149 5.94 -24.32 -7.31
C GLY A 149 6.10 -23.21 -6.28
N PHE A 150 6.65 -22.05 -6.68
CA PHE A 150 6.57 -20.84 -5.86
C PHE A 150 5.10 -20.44 -5.66
N GLY A 151 4.78 -20.02 -4.44
CA GLY A 151 3.54 -19.31 -4.21
C GLY A 151 3.60 -18.56 -2.88
N VAL A 152 2.62 -17.72 -2.60
CA VAL A 152 2.55 -16.85 -1.42
C VAL A 152 1.14 -16.84 -0.82
N ASP A 153 1.00 -16.26 0.36
CA ASP A 153 -0.29 -16.13 1.06
C ASP A 153 -0.94 -14.77 0.74
N VAL A 154 -0.13 -13.75 0.45
CA VAL A 154 -0.56 -12.38 0.13
C VAL A 154 0.22 -11.85 -1.06
N VAL A 155 -0.47 -11.20 -2.00
CA VAL A 155 0.12 -10.41 -3.08
C VAL A 155 -0.40 -8.98 -2.99
N ILE A 156 0.50 -8.00 -3.10
CA ILE A 156 0.16 -6.57 -3.21
C ILE A 156 0.73 -6.06 -4.54
N ASP A 157 -0.15 -5.66 -5.44
CA ASP A 157 0.18 -5.21 -6.79
C ASP A 157 0.08 -3.68 -6.91
N PHE A 158 1.24 -3.02 -7.00
CA PHE A 158 1.37 -1.58 -7.19
C PHE A 158 1.49 -1.17 -8.67
N VAL A 159 1.44 -2.12 -9.60
CA VAL A 159 1.56 -1.89 -11.05
C VAL A 159 0.20 -2.01 -11.74
N SER A 160 -0.51 -3.10 -11.47
CA SER A 160 -1.89 -3.34 -11.91
C SER A 160 -2.09 -3.37 -13.43
N THR A 161 -1.26 -4.14 -14.14
CA THR A 161 -1.49 -4.51 -15.54
C THR A 161 -2.20 -5.86 -15.65
N ALA A 162 -2.68 -6.23 -16.84
CA ALA A 162 -3.25 -7.55 -17.08
C ALA A 162 -2.26 -8.67 -16.77
N GLU A 163 -0.97 -8.45 -17.05
CA GLU A 163 0.09 -9.40 -16.77
C GLU A 163 0.40 -9.52 -15.27
N THR A 164 0.51 -8.40 -14.54
CA THR A 164 0.76 -8.49 -13.10
C THR A 164 -0.42 -9.08 -12.35
N PHE A 165 -1.65 -8.83 -12.81
CA PHE A 165 -2.85 -9.48 -12.28
C PHE A 165 -2.82 -11.00 -12.50
N ARG A 166 -2.49 -11.45 -13.71
CA ARG A 166 -2.38 -12.89 -14.03
C ARG A 166 -1.34 -13.56 -13.14
N VAL A 167 -0.14 -13.00 -13.09
CA VAL A 167 0.97 -13.51 -12.27
C VAL A 167 0.63 -13.48 -10.78
N ALA A 168 -0.03 -12.43 -10.29
CA ALA A 168 -0.46 -12.33 -8.90
C ALA A 168 -1.44 -13.45 -8.52
N ARG A 169 -2.39 -13.77 -9.40
CA ARG A 169 -3.31 -14.89 -9.19
C ARG A 169 -2.61 -16.23 -9.16
N GLU A 170 -1.70 -16.48 -10.11
CA GLU A 170 -0.95 -17.74 -10.19
C GLU A 170 0.05 -17.90 -9.04
N ALA A 171 0.59 -16.79 -8.52
CA ALA A 171 1.50 -16.80 -7.38
C ALA A 171 0.78 -17.06 -6.06
N LEU A 172 -0.54 -16.88 -5.95
CA LEU A 172 -1.25 -17.22 -4.72
C LEU A 172 -1.30 -18.74 -4.59
N ARG A 173 -0.82 -19.26 -3.46
CA ARG A 173 -0.91 -20.70 -3.20
C ARG A 173 -2.38 -21.12 -3.23
N GLU A 174 -2.67 -22.25 -3.87
CA GLU A 174 -3.85 -23.03 -3.53
C GLU A 174 -3.76 -23.34 -2.04
N VAL A 175 -4.54 -22.62 -1.23
CA VAL A 175 -4.69 -23.03 0.16
C VAL A 175 -5.48 -24.32 0.09
N GLY A 176 -4.77 -25.43 0.26
CA GLY A 176 -5.39 -26.75 0.33
C GLY A 176 -6.61 -26.69 1.25
N THR A 177 -7.60 -27.52 0.92
CA THR A 177 -8.94 -27.78 1.50
C THR A 177 -9.13 -27.69 3.03
N GLN A 178 -8.11 -27.32 3.80
CA GLN A 178 -8.18 -26.82 5.16
C GLN A 178 -8.90 -25.47 5.20
N VAL A 179 -10.22 -25.56 5.39
CA VAL A 179 -11.12 -24.46 5.75
C VAL A 179 -10.43 -23.46 6.68
N GLY A 180 -10.11 -22.26 6.18
CA GLY A 180 -9.79 -21.10 7.04
C GLY A 180 -8.60 -20.21 6.68
N ARG A 181 -7.70 -20.60 5.77
CA ARG A 181 -6.63 -19.69 5.28
C ARG A 181 -6.98 -19.18 3.88
N ARG A 182 -7.15 -17.87 3.75
CA ARG A 182 -7.60 -17.21 2.52
C ARG A 182 -6.41 -16.47 1.89
N GLY A 183 -6.11 -16.74 0.62
CA GLY A 183 -5.12 -15.97 -0.13
C GLY A 183 -5.64 -14.57 -0.39
N ARG A 184 -4.78 -13.54 -0.34
CA ARG A 184 -5.21 -12.14 -0.56
C ARG A 184 -4.46 -11.50 -1.71
N LEU A 185 -5.20 -10.92 -2.66
CA LEU A 185 -4.67 -10.06 -3.71
C LEU A 185 -5.15 -8.64 -3.47
N VAL A 186 -4.23 -7.72 -3.20
CA VAL A 186 -4.53 -6.30 -3.04
C VAL A 186 -4.02 -5.54 -4.25
N ILE A 187 -4.92 -4.87 -4.96
CA ILE A 187 -4.61 -4.06 -6.13
C ILE A 187 -4.58 -2.60 -5.69
N VAL A 188 -3.44 -1.95 -5.88
CA VAL A 188 -3.19 -0.55 -5.49
C VAL A 188 -2.84 0.31 -6.69
N GLY A 189 -2.12 -0.25 -7.67
CA GLY A 189 -1.75 0.48 -8.88
C GLY A 189 -2.97 0.91 -9.69
N VAL A 190 -2.83 2.01 -10.41
CA VAL A 190 -3.85 2.51 -11.33
C VAL A 190 -3.43 2.17 -12.75
N GLY A 191 -3.77 0.95 -13.19
CA GLY A 191 -3.66 0.54 -14.58
C GLY A 191 -4.89 0.91 -15.39
N HIS A 192 -4.72 1.05 -16.71
CA HIS A 192 -5.82 1.35 -17.66
C HIS A 192 -6.17 0.17 -18.56
N GLU A 193 -5.66 -1.02 -18.26
CA GLU A 193 -5.88 -2.24 -19.05
C GLU A 193 -7.13 -2.99 -18.58
N ASP A 194 -7.92 -3.48 -19.53
CA ASP A 194 -8.98 -4.43 -19.25
C ASP A 194 -8.40 -5.81 -18.96
N VAL A 195 -8.76 -6.37 -17.80
CA VAL A 195 -8.34 -7.71 -17.40
C VAL A 195 -9.44 -8.71 -17.75
N LYS A 196 -9.11 -9.69 -18.60
CA LYS A 196 -10.03 -10.79 -18.94
C LYS A 196 -9.95 -11.87 -17.87
N ILE A 197 -11.10 -12.23 -17.30
CA ILE A 197 -11.21 -13.33 -16.34
C ILE A 197 -12.02 -14.46 -16.98
N ASN A 198 -11.47 -15.68 -16.95
CA ASN A 198 -12.22 -16.87 -17.31
C ASN A 198 -13.13 -17.28 -16.14
N LEU A 199 -14.44 -17.31 -16.38
CA LEU A 199 -15.43 -17.69 -15.36
C LEU A 199 -15.29 -19.16 -14.92
N ALA A 200 -14.75 -20.03 -15.78
CA ALA A 200 -14.45 -21.40 -15.40
C ALA A 200 -13.40 -21.44 -14.27
N ASP A 201 -12.40 -20.55 -14.28
CA ASP A 201 -11.42 -20.45 -13.19
C ASP A 201 -12.05 -19.94 -11.89
N ILE A 202 -13.19 -19.25 -11.96
CA ILE A 202 -13.96 -18.82 -10.79
C ILE A 202 -14.74 -19.98 -10.18
N ILE A 203 -15.29 -20.84 -11.04
CA ILE A 203 -16.19 -21.93 -10.65
C ILE A 203 -15.39 -23.19 -10.26
N LEU A 204 -14.38 -23.54 -11.05
CA LEU A 204 -13.66 -24.81 -10.97
C LEU A 204 -12.46 -24.76 -10.03
N THR A 205 -11.82 -23.61 -9.91
CA THR A 205 -10.94 -23.31 -8.79
C THR A 205 -11.82 -22.61 -7.79
N PRO A 206 -12.28 -23.27 -6.71
CA PRO A 206 -13.15 -22.61 -5.75
C PRO A 206 -12.42 -21.35 -5.28
N ILE A 207 -12.93 -20.19 -5.67
CA ILE A 207 -12.56 -18.91 -5.09
C ILE A 207 -13.20 -18.82 -3.68
N GLU A 208 -13.29 -19.94 -2.99
CA GLU A 208 -13.62 -19.99 -1.58
C GLU A 208 -12.37 -19.62 -0.81
N GLY A 209 -12.11 -18.32 -0.73
CA GLY A 209 -11.01 -17.83 0.08
C GLY A 209 -10.12 -16.78 -0.54
N PHE A 210 -10.64 -15.99 -1.46
CA PHE A 210 -9.99 -14.76 -1.90
C PHE A 210 -10.89 -13.57 -1.60
N ASP A 211 -10.36 -12.56 -0.91
CA ASP A 211 -10.95 -11.21 -0.93
C ASP A 211 -10.45 -10.54 -2.22
N ILE A 212 -11.12 -10.83 -3.36
CA ILE A 212 -10.46 -10.78 -4.68
C ILE A 212 -9.95 -9.44 -5.16
N VAL A 213 -10.54 -8.31 -4.76
CA VAL A 213 -9.95 -6.99 -5.01
C VAL A 213 -10.52 -6.07 -3.94
N ILE A 214 -9.73 -5.68 -2.96
CA ILE A 214 -10.06 -4.51 -2.15
C ILE A 214 -9.25 -3.37 -2.75
N PRO A 215 -9.84 -2.58 -3.67
CA PRO A 215 -9.16 -1.40 -4.14
C PRO A 215 -8.99 -0.48 -2.93
N THR A 216 -7.78 0.02 -2.73
CA THR A 216 -7.51 0.99 -1.69
C THR A 216 -6.96 2.24 -2.30
N LEU A 217 -7.53 3.36 -1.88
CA LEU A 217 -7.04 4.69 -2.17
C LEU A 217 -6.96 5.40 -0.83
N TYR A 218 -5.77 5.91 -0.50
CA TYR A 218 -5.51 6.55 0.78
C TYR A 218 -5.83 5.61 1.96
N GLY A 219 -6.11 6.19 3.11
CA GLY A 219 -6.45 5.51 4.36
C GLY A 219 -7.10 6.50 5.32
N LYS A 220 -7.32 6.09 6.56
CA LYS A 220 -7.90 6.93 7.61
C LYS A 220 -6.88 7.96 8.10
N LYS A 221 -7.36 8.96 8.84
CA LYS A 221 -6.47 9.95 9.48
C LYS A 221 -5.49 9.28 10.46
N GLU A 222 -5.95 8.23 11.14
CA GLU A 222 -5.15 7.44 12.06
C GLU A 222 -4.04 6.64 11.35
N ASP A 223 -4.27 6.26 10.09
CA ASP A 223 -3.24 5.62 9.27
C ASP A 223 -2.11 6.60 8.96
N LEU A 224 -2.44 7.87 8.65
CA LEU A 224 -1.43 8.93 8.45
C LEU A 224 -0.60 9.17 9.73
N ALA A 225 -1.23 9.20 10.89
CA ALA A 225 -0.50 9.30 12.16
C ALA A 225 0.46 8.10 12.35
N SER A 226 -0.02 6.89 12.08
CA SER A 226 0.80 5.67 12.18
C SER A 226 1.98 5.67 11.22
N VAL A 227 1.80 6.20 10.01
CA VAL A 227 2.88 6.36 9.02
C VAL A 227 3.91 7.37 9.50
N LEU A 228 3.49 8.51 10.04
CA LEU A 228 4.41 9.52 10.56
C LEU A 228 5.22 8.99 11.76
N ASP A 229 4.59 8.22 12.64
CA ASP A 229 5.26 7.55 13.76
C ASP A 229 6.25 6.49 13.28
N LEU A 230 5.92 5.75 12.21
CA LEU A 230 6.85 4.81 11.58
C LEU A 230 8.05 5.56 11.00
N LEU A 231 7.82 6.62 10.22
CA LEU A 231 8.88 7.42 9.62
C LEU A 231 9.81 8.01 10.70
N ALA A 232 9.27 8.43 11.84
CA ALA A 232 10.05 8.91 12.97
C ALA A 232 10.97 7.84 13.58
N GLN A 233 10.55 6.56 13.57
CA GLN A 233 11.35 5.44 14.10
C GLN A 233 12.46 5.01 13.15
N VAL A 234 12.22 5.09 11.84
CA VAL A 234 13.17 4.60 10.83
C VAL A 234 14.02 5.70 10.20
N TRP A 235 13.74 6.99 10.41
CA TRP A 235 14.61 8.08 9.94
C TRP A 235 15.92 8.17 10.76
N PRO A 236 17.11 8.38 10.15
CA PRO A 236 17.41 8.56 8.72
C PRO A 236 17.86 7.26 8.03
N LEU A 237 17.47 6.10 8.54
CA LEU A 237 17.87 4.79 7.98
C LEU A 237 17.21 4.50 6.62
N ILE A 238 16.24 5.33 6.20
CA ILE A 238 15.60 5.33 4.87
C ILE A 238 16.21 6.37 3.94
#